data_AF-A0A954UKT2-F1
#
_entry.id   AF-A0A954UKT2-F1
#
_cell.length_a   1.000
_cell.length_b   1.000
_cell.length_c   1.000
_cell.angle_alpha   90.00
_cell.angle_beta   90.00
_cell.angle_gamma   90.00
#
_symmetry.space_group_name_H-M   'P 1'
#
loop_
_entity.id
_entity.type
_entity.pdbx_description
1 polymer ?
#
loop_
_entity_poly.entity_id
_entity_poly.type
_entity_poly.pdbx_seq_one_letter_code
_entity_poly.pdbx_strand_id
1 'polypeptide(L)'
;MKQCPICFGDLETREVAPCYMCGSLAVELDHLRENRHSYAVYRFPNGTEMELCEVCFLDVGSIHGEHWGLAPPLRITTDDLVLVRQDFRPAATRDKYCPNCCARLAYLKSLREILDTNSQGG
;
A
#
# COMPACT_ATOMS: atom_id res chain seq x y z
N MET A 1 -11.00 12.98 -6.13
CA MET A 1 -10.52 13.35 -4.78
C MET A 1 -9.38 14.34 -4.90
N LYS A 2 -9.48 15.51 -4.27
CA LYS A 2 -8.43 16.56 -4.32
C LYS A 2 -7.51 16.55 -3.09
N GLN A 3 -7.95 15.94 -1.98
CA GLN A 3 -7.26 15.95 -0.69
C GLN A 3 -6.91 14.52 -0.22
N CYS A 4 -5.88 14.42 0.61
CA CYS A 4 -5.44 13.17 1.26
C CYS A 4 -6.53 12.63 2.22
N PRO A 5 -6.89 11.33 2.18
CA PRO A 5 -7.89 10.75 3.10
C PRO A 5 -7.41 10.65 4.55
N ILE A 6 -6.11 10.77 4.79
CA ILE A 6 -5.51 10.62 6.12
C ILE A 6 -5.32 11.99 6.78
N CYS A 7 -4.65 12.93 6.09
CA CYS A 7 -4.28 14.23 6.67
C CYS A 7 -5.04 15.43 6.07
N PHE A 8 -5.92 15.20 5.08
CA PHE A 8 -6.68 16.24 4.37
C PHE A 8 -5.84 17.29 3.62
N GLY A 9 -4.52 17.12 3.56
CA GLY A 9 -3.61 17.97 2.79
C GLY A 9 -3.77 17.80 1.27
N ASP A 10 -3.17 18.73 0.54
CA ASP A 10 -3.17 18.72 -0.92
C ASP A 10 -2.39 17.53 -1.49
N LEU A 11 -2.80 17.12 -2.69
CA LEU A 11 -2.19 16.00 -3.41
C LEU A 11 -1.56 16.49 -4.72
N GLU A 12 -0.33 16.06 -4.97
CA GLU A 12 0.33 16.24 -6.26
C GLU A 12 0.18 14.99 -7.13
N THR A 13 0.37 15.12 -8.45
CA THR A 13 0.38 13.96 -9.36
C THR A 13 1.81 13.66 -9.77
N ARG A 14 2.21 12.39 -9.65
CA ARG A 14 3.54 11.94 -10.08
C ARG A 14 3.50 10.53 -10.68
N GLU A 15 4.57 10.19 -11.37
CA GLU A 15 4.81 8.83 -11.84
C GLU A 15 5.20 7.94 -10.64
N VAL A 16 4.66 6.73 -10.59
CA VAL A 16 4.86 5.76 -9.50
C VAL A 16 5.00 4.35 -10.07
N ALA A 17 5.80 3.53 -9.39
CA ALA A 17 5.84 2.09 -9.62
C ALA A 17 4.57 1.42 -9.05
N PRO A 18 4.22 0.18 -9.48
CA PRO A 18 2.94 -0.44 -9.16
C PRO A 18 2.69 -0.63 -7.66
N CYS A 19 3.72 -0.94 -6.88
CA CYS A 19 3.58 -1.19 -5.45
C CYS A 19 2.90 -0.01 -4.73
N TYR A 20 1.89 -0.32 -3.92
CA TYR A 20 1.11 0.68 -3.20
C TYR A 20 1.96 1.31 -2.08
N MET A 21 2.72 0.50 -1.35
CA MET A 21 3.51 0.95 -0.19
C MET A 21 4.76 1.74 -0.60
N CYS A 22 5.66 1.13 -1.39
CA CYS A 22 6.94 1.77 -1.73
C CYS A 22 6.93 2.50 -3.08
N GLY A 23 5.99 2.19 -4.00
CA GLY A 23 6.12 2.56 -5.42
C GLY A 23 6.10 4.07 -5.69
N SER A 24 5.82 4.88 -4.67
CA SER A 24 5.97 6.33 -4.75
C SER A 24 7.42 6.80 -4.68
N LEU A 25 8.35 6.00 -4.16
CA LEU A 25 9.77 6.36 -4.05
C LEU A 25 10.44 6.38 -5.43
N ALA A 26 11.30 7.38 -5.69
CA ALA A 26 11.92 7.56 -7.00
C ALA A 26 12.73 6.33 -7.45
N VAL A 27 13.44 5.68 -6.51
CA VAL A 27 14.26 4.49 -6.78
C VAL A 27 13.44 3.30 -7.28
N GLU A 28 12.17 3.20 -6.92
CA GLU A 28 11.30 2.08 -7.31
C GLU A 28 10.93 2.13 -8.80
N LEU A 29 10.95 3.31 -9.42
CA LEU A 29 10.79 3.43 -10.87
C LEU A 29 11.99 2.85 -11.61
N ASP A 30 13.19 3.03 -11.09
CA ASP A 30 14.41 2.45 -11.67
C ASP A 30 14.41 0.93 -11.46
N HIS A 31 14.06 0.45 -10.26
CA HIS A 31 13.90 -0.98 -9.99
C HIS A 31 12.87 -1.65 -10.90
N LEU A 32 11.76 -0.97 -11.19
CA LEU A 32 10.75 -1.45 -12.13
C LEU A 32 11.30 -1.57 -13.56
N ARG A 33 12.02 -0.54 -14.05
CA ARG A 33 12.64 -0.56 -15.39
C ARG A 33 13.68 -1.68 -15.52
N GLU A 34 14.38 -1.97 -14.43
CA GLU A 34 15.39 -3.04 -14.33
C GLU A 34 14.77 -4.42 -14.07
N ASN A 35 13.45 -4.54 -13.91
CA ASN A 35 12.73 -5.78 -13.54
C ASN A 35 13.28 -6.44 -12.26
N ARG A 36 13.60 -5.65 -11.24
CA ARG A 36 14.21 -6.13 -9.98
C ARG A 36 13.22 -6.76 -8.99
N HIS A 37 11.93 -6.48 -9.17
CA HIS A 37 10.87 -6.93 -8.28
C HIS A 37 9.77 -7.65 -9.07
N SER A 38 9.15 -8.60 -8.41
CA SER A 38 7.88 -9.21 -8.79
C SER A 38 6.73 -8.46 -8.12
N TYR A 39 5.58 -8.37 -8.77
CA TYR A 39 4.41 -7.66 -8.24
C TYR A 39 3.19 -8.56 -8.24
N ALA A 40 2.35 -8.45 -7.22
CA ALA A 40 1.11 -9.19 -7.09
C ALA A 40 0.07 -8.40 -6.31
N VAL A 41 -1.20 -8.70 -6.54
CA VAL A 41 -2.31 -8.16 -5.75
C VAL A 41 -2.63 -9.12 -4.63
N TYR A 42 -2.62 -8.59 -3.41
CA TYR A 42 -2.97 -9.30 -2.20
C TYR A 42 -4.21 -8.67 -1.57
N ARG A 43 -5.08 -9.53 -1.04
CA ARG A 43 -6.25 -9.13 -0.26
C ARG A 43 -5.93 -9.21 1.22
N PHE A 44 -6.17 -8.10 1.91
CA PHE A 44 -6.06 -7.96 3.36
C PHE A 44 -7.31 -8.54 4.06
N PRO A 45 -7.26 -8.82 5.37
CA PRO A 45 -8.37 -9.43 6.11
C PRO A 45 -9.71 -8.69 5.99
N ASN A 46 -9.69 -7.37 5.85
CA ASN A 46 -10.89 -6.54 5.69
C ASN A 46 -11.45 -6.54 4.25
N GLY A 47 -10.83 -7.29 3.33
CA GLY A 47 -11.21 -7.34 1.92
C GLY A 47 -10.55 -6.28 1.03
N THR A 48 -9.81 -5.33 1.59
CA THR A 48 -9.05 -4.34 0.81
C THR A 48 -7.95 -5.05 0.01
N GLU A 49 -7.84 -4.70 -1.27
CA GLU A 49 -6.80 -5.24 -2.15
C GLU A 49 -5.70 -4.20 -2.39
N MET A 50 -4.45 -4.63 -2.32
CA MET A 50 -3.29 -3.81 -2.66
C MET A 50 -2.35 -4.55 -3.60
N GLU A 51 -1.79 -3.83 -4.56
CA GLU A 51 -0.67 -4.33 -5.36
C GLU A 51 0.64 -4.08 -4.61
N LEU A 52 1.41 -5.13 -4.34
CA LEU A 52 2.65 -5.08 -3.58
C LEU A 52 3.79 -5.73 -4.39
N CYS A 53 5.02 -5.24 -4.21
CA CYS A 53 6.21 -6.01 -4.57
C CYS A 53 6.49 -7.11 -3.54
N GLU A 54 7.35 -8.09 -3.86
CA GLU A 54 7.69 -9.17 -2.91
C GLU A 54 8.31 -8.65 -1.61
N VAL A 55 9.05 -7.53 -1.67
CA VAL A 55 9.65 -6.91 -0.49
C VAL A 55 8.57 -6.33 0.42
N CYS A 56 7.68 -5.50 -0.12
CA CYS A 56 6.60 -4.91 0.68
C CYS A 56 5.59 -5.95 1.18
N PHE A 57 5.38 -7.05 0.45
CA PHE A 57 4.61 -8.18 0.96
C PHE A 57 5.21 -8.71 2.28
N LEU A 58 6.52 -8.93 2.34
CA LEU A 58 7.20 -9.36 3.57
C LEU A 58 7.16 -8.29 4.67
N ASP A 59 7.28 -7.02 4.30
CA ASP A 59 7.23 -5.90 5.25
C ASP A 59 5.88 -5.79 5.97
N VAL A 60 4.76 -6.20 5.35
CA VAL A 60 3.44 -6.19 6.02
C VAL A 60 3.50 -6.94 7.35
N GLY A 61 4.16 -8.10 7.40
CA GLY A 61 4.28 -8.89 8.62
C GLY A 61 5.24 -8.30 9.67
N SER A 62 6.10 -7.35 9.27
CA SER A 62 7.02 -6.66 10.18
C SER A 62 6.40 -5.40 10.78
N ILE A 63 5.34 -4.86 10.18
CA ILE A 63 4.66 -3.64 10.62
C ILE A 63 3.84 -3.92 11.89
N HIS A 64 3.88 -2.97 12.83
CA HIS A 64 3.10 -3.00 14.06
C HIS A 64 1.59 -2.94 13.78
N GLY A 65 0.78 -3.67 14.56
CA GLY A 65 -0.67 -3.76 14.33
C GLY A 65 -1.39 -2.41 14.41
N GLU A 66 -0.89 -1.51 15.24
CA GLU A 66 -1.40 -0.16 15.44
C GLU A 66 -1.38 0.66 14.14
N HIS A 67 -0.42 0.39 13.25
CA HIS A 67 -0.38 1.00 11.91
C HIS A 67 -1.61 0.63 11.08
N TRP A 68 -2.09 -0.60 11.24
CA TRP A 68 -3.31 -1.11 10.61
C TRP A 68 -4.57 -0.85 11.44
N GLY A 69 -4.47 -0.08 12.54
CA GLY A 69 -5.61 0.22 13.42
C GLY A 69 -6.01 -0.93 14.34
N LEU A 70 -5.12 -1.90 14.57
CA LEU A 70 -5.35 -3.01 15.50
C LEU A 70 -4.82 -2.68 16.90
N ALA A 71 -5.52 -3.14 17.93
CA ALA A 71 -5.06 -3.04 19.31
C ALA A 71 -3.92 -4.04 19.60
N PRO A 72 -2.90 -3.68 20.41
CA PRO A 72 -1.88 -4.62 20.83
C PRO A 72 -2.49 -5.85 21.54
N PRO A 73 -1.99 -7.09 21.31
CA PRO A 73 -0.82 -7.44 20.50
C PRO A 73 -1.15 -7.87 19.06
N LEU A 74 -2.37 -7.60 18.57
CA LEU A 74 -2.83 -8.06 17.25
C LEU A 74 -1.98 -7.47 16.12
N ARG A 75 -1.77 -8.23 15.05
CA ARG A 75 -1.00 -7.83 13.86
C ARG A 75 -1.62 -8.43 12.60
N ILE A 76 -1.29 -7.83 11.45
CA ILE A 76 -1.47 -8.47 10.15
C ILE A 76 -0.12 -9.06 9.76
N THR A 77 -0.10 -10.35 9.46
CA THR A 77 1.07 -11.09 9.00
C THR A 77 0.95 -11.41 7.52
N THR A 78 2.01 -11.94 6.92
CA THR A 78 1.98 -12.41 5.52
C THR A 78 0.98 -13.55 5.32
N ASP A 79 0.73 -14.36 6.35
CA ASP A 79 -0.19 -15.50 6.29
C ASP A 79 -1.66 -15.06 6.28
N ASP A 80 -1.94 -13.82 6.72
CA ASP A 80 -3.28 -13.23 6.68
C ASP A 80 -3.63 -12.65 5.30
N LEU A 81 -2.65 -12.56 4.39
CA LEU A 81 -2.83 -12.01 3.05
C LEU A 81 -3.15 -13.12 2.04
N VAL A 82 -4.20 -12.90 1.26
CA VAL A 82 -4.58 -13.84 0.19
C VAL A 82 -4.07 -13.31 -1.14
N LEU A 83 -3.25 -14.11 -1.85
CA LEU A 83 -2.87 -13.81 -3.22
C LEU A 83 -4.10 -13.82 -4.14
N VAL A 84 -4.44 -12.68 -4.73
CA VAL A 84 -5.57 -12.53 -5.66
C VAL A 84 -5.12 -12.79 -7.10
N ARG A 85 -4.01 -12.15 -7.51
CA ARG A 85 -3.39 -12.35 -8.82
C ARG A 85 -1.92 -11.97 -8.81
N GLN A 86 -1.13 -12.64 -9.64
CA GLN A 86 0.22 -12.19 -9.99
C GLN A 86 0.14 -11.12 -11.08
N ASP A 87 1.01 -10.10 -11.03
CA ASP A 87 1.23 -9.18 -12.13
C ASP A 87 2.51 -9.53 -12.89
N PHE A 88 2.34 -9.99 -14.13
CA PHE A 88 3.45 -10.39 -15.01
C PHE A 88 3.92 -9.28 -15.94
N ARG A 89 3.22 -8.14 -15.98
CA ARG A 89 3.56 -6.99 -16.84
C ARG A 89 3.42 -5.69 -16.03
N PRO A 90 4.16 -5.56 -14.92
CA PRO A 90 4.10 -4.37 -14.09
C PRO A 90 4.54 -3.15 -14.92
N ALA A 91 3.84 -2.03 -14.78
CA ALA A 91 4.13 -0.82 -15.52
C ALA A 91 4.01 0.41 -14.60
N ALA A 92 4.83 1.42 -14.87
CA ALA A 92 4.70 2.70 -14.18
C ALA A 92 3.35 3.33 -14.54
N THR A 93 2.77 4.04 -13.59
CA THR A 93 1.50 4.74 -13.77
C THR A 93 1.56 6.12 -13.13
N ARG A 94 0.55 6.95 -13.38
CA ARG A 94 0.39 8.22 -12.66
C ARG A 94 -0.57 8.01 -11.51
N ASP A 95 -0.15 8.43 -10.32
CA ASP A 95 -1.00 8.47 -9.14
C ASP A 95 -0.87 9.81 -8.45
N LYS A 96 -1.80 10.08 -7.54
CA LYS A 96 -1.68 11.15 -6.59
C LYS A 96 -0.76 10.77 -5.45
N TYR A 97 -0.06 11.75 -4.90
CA TYR A 97 0.85 11.59 -3.77
C TYR A 97 0.60 12.69 -2.74
N CYS A 98 0.65 12.30 -1.48
CA CYS A 98 0.57 13.24 -0.36
C CYS A 98 1.99 13.54 0.16
N PRO A 99 2.48 14.79 0.05
CA PRO A 99 3.79 15.15 0.58
C PRO A 99 3.85 15.11 2.11
N ASN A 100 2.71 15.27 2.80
CA ASN A 100 2.67 15.23 4.26
C ASN A 100 2.69 13.80 4.82
N CYS A 101 2.00 12.85 4.16
CA CYS A 101 1.98 11.45 4.57
C CYS A 101 3.08 10.61 3.93
N CYS A 102 3.87 11.21 3.04
CA CYS A 102 4.91 10.57 2.26
C CYS A 102 4.47 9.28 1.53
N ALA A 103 3.24 9.23 1.04
CA ALA A 103 2.70 8.05 0.38
C ALA A 103 1.73 8.38 -0.77
N ARG A 104 1.59 7.43 -1.70
CA ARG A 104 0.66 7.53 -2.83
C ARG A 104 -0.79 7.29 -2.41
N LEU A 105 -1.72 7.87 -3.15
CA LEU A 105 -3.14 7.87 -2.83
C LEU A 105 -3.75 6.48 -2.83
N ALA A 106 -3.31 5.58 -3.73
CA ALA A 106 -3.78 4.20 -3.72
C ALA A 106 -3.58 3.55 -2.34
N TYR A 107 -2.37 3.62 -1.79
CA TYR A 107 -2.08 3.14 -0.44
C TYR A 107 -2.86 3.87 0.64
N LEU A 108 -2.92 5.21 0.58
CA LEU A 108 -3.60 5.99 1.62
C LEU A 108 -5.11 5.70 1.69
N LYS A 109 -5.73 5.38 0.55
CA LYS A 109 -7.13 4.92 0.52
C LYS A 109 -7.27 3.54 1.15
N SER A 110 -6.43 2.60 0.73
CA SER A 110 -6.44 1.24 1.28
C SER A 110 -6.18 1.24 2.79
N LEU A 111 -5.22 2.04 3.26
CA LEU A 111 -4.95 2.23 4.69
C LEU A 111 -6.18 2.82 5.39
N ARG A 112 -6.82 3.83 4.82
CA ARG A 112 -8.04 4.41 5.40
C ARG A 112 -9.16 3.38 5.55
N GLU A 113 -9.39 2.55 4.53
CA GLU A 113 -10.39 1.48 4.55
C GLU A 113 -10.10 0.44 5.65
N ILE A 114 -8.83 0.04 5.80
CA ILE A 114 -8.39 -0.87 6.87
C ILE A 114 -8.62 -0.24 8.24
N LEU A 115 -8.20 1.01 8.43
CA LEU A 115 -8.38 1.74 9.68
C LEU A 115 -9.86 1.88 10.04
N ASP A 116 -10.71 2.25 9.09
CA ASP A 116 -12.15 2.43 9.32
C ASP A 116 -12.82 1.11 9.70
N THR A 117 -12.38 -0.02 9.14
CA THR A 117 -12.90 -1.35 9.49
C THR A 117 -12.45 -1.79 10.88
N ASN A 118 -11.15 -1.65 11.18
CA ASN A 118 -10.59 -2.13 12.44
C ASN A 118 -10.98 -1.25 13.64
N SER A 119 -11.25 0.05 13.40
CA SER A 119 -11.72 0.98 14.45
C SER A 119 -13.18 0.74 14.85
N GLN A 120 -13.99 0.09 14.00
CA GLN A 120 -15.39 -0.25 14.29
C GLN A 120 -15.56 -1.61 14.96
N GLY A 121 -14.48 -2.39 15.10
CA GLY A 121 -14.48 -3.72 15.72
C GLY A 121 -14.01 -3.76 17.18
N GLY A 122 -13.90 -2.60 17.85
CA GLY A 122 -13.51 -2.45 19.26
C GLY A 122 -14.69 -2.41 20.23
#